data_AF-A0A923IME8-F1
#
_entry.id   AF-A0A923IME8-F1
#
_cell.length_a   1.000
_cell.length_b   1.000
_cell.length_c   1.000
_cell.angle_alpha   90.00
_cell.angle_beta   90.00
_cell.angle_gamma   90.00
#
_symmetry.space_group_name_H-M   'P 1'
#
loop_
_entity.id
_entity.type
_entity.pdbx_description
1 polymer ?
#
loop_
_entity_poly.entity_id
_entity_poly.type
_entity_poly.pdbx_seq_one_letter_code
_entity_poly.pdbx_strand_id
1 'polypeptide(L)'
;MWGGLGWGFWGEASMSVTHSITGGLVHLSGNPIQITLTADVVKANYKLAVKVTCAALMGSPFMEEIAPNRPSLQAVFNISGFIDQPVAHDFDFPAVGVVSAHPKLAFAVTIDIGEVWTDSSGDRQVAWNNLSVNNSLTVIKGKLRPYELGLLNDDGKDFSSQYINGGKFLTHLPNFQVVSPTQIVKLWYLSRWTNIHNAEWNLSITTDLKIGRLPISGEAILNPISGLLEFSINPAFIGFNIGQGENILSYTFWLSDADGDISEHRTFLVDNGYYEKSFLFYYVNPLSGVDCIWLTGPYSEGLKTESEIAYRAVPVLSGSKAASQTTISSGSQRTWELNTGPKSFSEILALRDFLTSKQCWMVDPQNGQKLIPVNIEPGDHKLFDVSDDIQNLDIKIMEAH
;
A
#
# COMPACT_ATOMS: atom_id res chain seq x y z
N MET A 1 -68.05 -33.21 -21.15
CA MET A 1 -67.29 -32.13 -21.82
C MET A 1 -67.05 -31.02 -20.81
N TRP A 2 -65.90 -31.04 -20.15
CA TRP A 2 -65.38 -29.92 -19.35
C TRP A 2 -63.96 -29.70 -19.84
N GLY A 3 -63.74 -28.58 -20.53
CA GLY A 3 -62.45 -28.22 -21.11
C GLY A 3 -61.57 -27.57 -20.05
N GLY A 4 -60.50 -28.26 -19.66
CA GLY A 4 -59.44 -27.70 -18.82
C GLY A 4 -58.56 -26.78 -19.66
N LEU A 5 -58.64 -25.47 -19.40
CA LEU A 5 -57.66 -24.49 -19.85
C LEU A 5 -56.41 -24.63 -18.96
N GLY A 6 -55.40 -25.32 -19.49
CA GLY A 6 -54.07 -25.36 -18.91
C GLY A 6 -53.44 -23.97 -18.99
N TRP A 7 -53.26 -23.33 -17.84
CA TRP A 7 -52.45 -22.13 -17.71
C TRP A 7 -51.00 -22.50 -18.00
N GLY A 8 -50.48 -21.98 -19.11
CA GLY A 8 -49.07 -22.08 -19.45
C GLY A 8 -48.24 -21.42 -18.36
N PHE A 9 -47.40 -22.22 -17.70
CA PHE A 9 -46.31 -21.72 -16.87
C PHE A 9 -45.48 -20.74 -17.71
N TRP A 10 -45.47 -19.47 -17.31
CA TRP A 10 -44.50 -18.50 -17.80
C TRP A 10 -43.12 -19.04 -17.42
N GLY A 11 -42.33 -19.42 -18.41
CA GLY A 11 -40.93 -19.77 -18.18
C GLY A 11 -40.25 -18.58 -17.54
N GLU A 12 -39.72 -18.76 -16.32
CA GLU A 12 -38.79 -17.82 -15.73
C GLU A 12 -37.70 -17.58 -16.77
N ALA A 13 -37.54 -16.33 -17.20
CA ALA A 13 -36.46 -15.95 -18.09
C ALA A 13 -35.15 -16.25 -17.35
N SER A 14 -34.52 -17.39 -17.68
CA SER A 14 -33.24 -17.77 -17.10
C SER A 14 -32.22 -16.70 -17.48
N MET A 15 -31.77 -15.94 -16.48
CA MET A 15 -30.67 -15.00 -16.65
C MET A 15 -29.44 -15.72 -17.16
N SER A 16 -28.75 -15.10 -18.09
CA SER A 16 -27.61 -15.67 -18.81
C SER A 16 -26.56 -14.59 -19.04
N VAL A 17 -26.05 -14.05 -17.91
CA VAL A 17 -24.90 -13.14 -17.89
C VAL A 17 -23.70 -13.89 -17.34
N THR A 18 -22.63 -13.89 -18.10
CA THR A 18 -21.31 -14.35 -17.65
C THR A 18 -20.44 -13.15 -17.30
N HIS A 19 -19.43 -13.37 -16.45
CA HIS A 19 -18.50 -12.32 -16.07
C HIS A 19 -17.07 -12.82 -16.04
N SER A 20 -16.12 -11.91 -16.22
CA SER A 20 -14.70 -12.13 -16.01
C SER A 20 -14.08 -10.92 -15.34
N ILE A 21 -13.16 -11.16 -14.40
CA ILE A 21 -12.41 -10.12 -13.69
C ILE A 21 -10.98 -10.16 -14.19
N THR A 22 -10.53 -9.07 -14.79
CA THR A 22 -9.16 -8.97 -15.32
C THR A 22 -8.18 -8.87 -14.16
N GLY A 23 -7.14 -9.70 -14.13
CA GLY A 23 -6.05 -9.62 -13.13
C GLY A 23 -6.24 -10.46 -11.86
N GLY A 24 -7.16 -11.44 -11.87
CA GLY A 24 -7.33 -12.40 -10.78
C GLY A 24 -8.21 -11.90 -9.62
N LEU A 25 -7.98 -12.45 -8.42
CA LEU A 25 -8.81 -12.18 -7.23
C LEU A 25 -8.23 -11.11 -6.28
N VAL A 26 -6.99 -10.67 -6.50
CA VAL A 26 -6.32 -9.67 -5.64
C VAL A 26 -5.92 -8.46 -6.47
N HIS A 27 -6.36 -7.28 -6.02
CA HIS A 27 -6.17 -6.03 -6.75
C HIS A 27 -5.62 -4.91 -5.87
N LEU A 28 -4.95 -3.96 -6.51
CA LEU A 28 -4.60 -2.66 -5.93
C LEU A 28 -5.69 -1.64 -6.26
N SER A 29 -6.24 -0.96 -5.26
CA SER A 29 -7.38 -0.05 -5.43
C SER A 29 -7.15 1.11 -6.41
N GLY A 30 -5.91 1.59 -6.52
CA GLY A 30 -5.52 2.71 -7.37
C GLY A 30 -5.17 2.32 -8.82
N ASN A 31 -5.15 1.02 -9.13
CA ASN A 31 -5.10 0.52 -10.50
C ASN A 31 -6.52 0.28 -11.05
N PRO A 32 -6.72 0.27 -12.38
CA PRO A 32 -8.02 -0.10 -12.95
C PRO A 32 -8.40 -1.54 -12.56
N ILE A 33 -9.61 -1.71 -12.04
CA ILE A 33 -10.17 -3.04 -11.71
C ILE A 33 -11.34 -3.26 -12.66
N GLN A 34 -11.09 -4.05 -13.70
CA GLN A 34 -12.04 -4.24 -14.80
C GLN A 34 -12.86 -5.51 -14.62
N ILE A 35 -14.18 -5.35 -14.66
CA ILE A 35 -15.15 -6.44 -14.72
C ILE A 35 -15.80 -6.39 -16.10
N THR A 36 -15.66 -7.46 -16.86
CA THR A 36 -16.36 -7.60 -18.14
C THR A 36 -17.60 -8.46 -17.93
N LEU A 37 -18.77 -7.93 -18.26
CA LEU A 37 -20.02 -8.68 -18.30
C LEU A 37 -20.38 -8.97 -19.74
N THR A 38 -20.81 -10.20 -20.03
CA THR A 38 -21.30 -10.62 -21.35
C THR A 38 -22.72 -11.16 -21.21
N ALA A 39 -23.65 -10.61 -21.98
CA ALA A 39 -25.00 -11.12 -22.07
C ALA A 39 -25.15 -12.13 -23.21
N ASP A 40 -25.99 -13.15 -23.01
CA ASP A 40 -26.25 -14.15 -24.05
C ASP A 40 -27.34 -13.70 -25.03
N VAL A 41 -28.16 -12.70 -24.68
CA VAL A 41 -29.30 -12.25 -25.51
C VAL A 41 -29.44 -10.72 -25.57
N VAL A 42 -29.93 -10.23 -26.71
CA VAL A 42 -30.28 -8.82 -26.90
C VAL A 42 -31.68 -8.56 -26.35
N LYS A 43 -31.80 -7.59 -25.45
CA LYS A 43 -33.10 -7.05 -24.98
C LYS A 43 -33.26 -5.57 -25.41
N ALA A 44 -34.49 -5.04 -25.33
CA ALA A 44 -34.77 -3.63 -25.57
C ALA A 44 -34.34 -2.78 -24.34
N ASN A 45 -33.76 -1.60 -24.58
CA ASN A 45 -33.21 -0.71 -23.54
C ASN A 45 -32.35 -1.43 -22.50
N TYR A 46 -31.58 -2.39 -23.00
CA TYR A 46 -30.87 -3.34 -22.17
C TYR A 46 -29.55 -2.77 -21.64
N LYS A 47 -29.30 -2.98 -20.36
CA LYS A 47 -28.04 -2.67 -19.69
C LYS A 47 -27.60 -3.84 -18.85
N LEU A 48 -26.28 -3.99 -18.75
CA LEU A 48 -25.65 -4.83 -17.77
C LEU A 48 -25.40 -4.00 -16.51
N ALA A 49 -25.43 -4.64 -15.34
CA ALA A 49 -25.28 -3.97 -14.06
C ALA A 49 -24.28 -4.69 -13.16
N VAL A 50 -23.49 -3.90 -12.44
CA VAL A 50 -22.58 -4.36 -11.39
C VAL A 50 -22.97 -3.66 -10.09
N LYS A 51 -23.06 -4.43 -9.01
CA LYS A 51 -23.23 -3.92 -7.64
C LYS A 51 -22.04 -4.35 -6.79
N VAL A 52 -21.30 -3.37 -6.29
CA VAL A 52 -20.09 -3.55 -5.47
C VAL A 52 -20.45 -3.34 -4.01
N THR A 53 -20.25 -4.36 -3.18
CA THR A 53 -20.54 -4.33 -1.75
C THR A 53 -19.28 -4.55 -0.93
N CYS A 54 -18.97 -3.62 -0.02
CA CYS A 54 -17.87 -3.73 0.93
C CYS A 54 -18.20 -3.00 2.24
N ALA A 55 -18.07 -3.68 3.37
CA ALA A 55 -18.36 -3.11 4.69
C ALA A 55 -17.33 -2.04 5.12
N ALA A 56 -16.12 -2.06 4.55
CA ALA A 56 -15.05 -1.12 4.88
C ALA A 56 -15.17 0.22 4.13
N LEU A 57 -16.01 0.31 3.08
CA LEU A 57 -16.11 1.48 2.21
C LEU A 57 -17.32 2.34 2.58
N MET A 58 -17.10 3.65 2.70
CA MET A 58 -18.19 4.61 2.89
C MET A 58 -19.04 4.69 1.63
N GLY A 59 -20.37 4.55 1.77
CA GLY A 59 -21.31 4.66 0.66
C GLY A 59 -21.60 3.35 -0.09
N SER A 60 -20.99 2.24 0.31
CA SER A 60 -21.37 0.91 -0.19
C SER A 60 -22.81 0.56 0.20
N PRO A 61 -23.61 -0.07 -0.67
CA PRO A 61 -23.24 -0.62 -1.97
C PRO A 61 -23.22 0.41 -3.10
N PHE A 62 -22.27 0.27 -4.03
CA PHE A 62 -22.21 1.06 -5.26
C PHE A 62 -22.82 0.30 -6.43
N MET A 63 -23.52 0.98 -7.32
CA MET A 63 -24.17 0.36 -8.48
C MET A 63 -23.85 1.14 -9.74
N GLU A 64 -23.50 0.42 -10.80
CA GLU A 64 -23.23 0.97 -12.12
C GLU A 64 -23.98 0.16 -13.18
N GLU A 65 -24.48 0.85 -14.21
CA GLU A 65 -25.19 0.24 -15.34
C GLU A 65 -24.59 0.74 -16.66
N ILE A 66 -24.20 -0.18 -17.53
CA ILE A 66 -23.62 0.15 -18.85
C ILE A 66 -24.38 -0.62 -19.92
N ALA A 67 -24.76 0.07 -21.00
CA ALA A 67 -25.35 -0.58 -22.17
C ALA A 67 -24.29 -1.45 -22.85
N PRO A 68 -24.57 -2.73 -23.15
CA PRO A 68 -23.60 -3.60 -23.77
C PRO A 68 -23.31 -3.16 -25.21
N ASN A 69 -22.03 -3.21 -25.60
CA ASN A 69 -21.58 -2.93 -26.95
C ASN A 69 -22.17 -3.96 -27.93
N ARG A 70 -22.68 -3.49 -29.07
CA ARG A 70 -23.12 -4.38 -30.16
C ARG A 70 -22.00 -4.51 -31.20
N PRO A 71 -21.71 -5.71 -31.72
CA PRO A 71 -22.47 -6.96 -31.56
C PRO A 71 -22.01 -7.88 -30.42
N SER A 72 -20.94 -7.56 -29.68
CA SER A 72 -20.34 -8.47 -28.69
C SER A 72 -21.19 -8.72 -27.44
N LEU A 73 -22.21 -7.90 -27.21
CA LEU A 73 -23.05 -7.91 -26.00
C LEU A 73 -22.25 -7.78 -24.70
N GLN A 74 -21.11 -7.09 -24.77
CA GLN A 74 -20.18 -6.91 -23.66
C GLN A 74 -20.26 -5.50 -23.08
N ALA A 75 -20.19 -5.39 -21.76
CA ALA A 75 -19.95 -4.15 -21.04
C ALA A 75 -18.75 -4.31 -20.12
N VAL A 76 -17.87 -3.31 -20.11
CA VAL A 76 -16.67 -3.28 -19.25
C VAL A 76 -16.87 -2.21 -18.18
N PHE A 77 -16.84 -2.63 -16.92
CA PHE A 77 -16.98 -1.78 -15.74
C PHE A 77 -15.60 -1.57 -15.12
N ASN A 78 -15.30 -0.35 -14.67
CA ASN A 78 -14.12 -0.08 -13.86
C ASN A 78 -14.54 0.34 -12.46
N ILE A 79 -14.38 -0.56 -11.49
CA ILE A 79 -14.82 -0.34 -10.12
C ILE A 79 -13.79 0.39 -9.25
N SER A 80 -12.62 0.73 -9.79
CA SER A 80 -11.53 1.36 -9.01
C SER A 80 -11.98 2.67 -8.35
N GLY A 81 -12.81 3.47 -9.03
CA GLY A 81 -13.34 4.73 -8.50
C GLY A 81 -14.26 4.58 -7.27
N PHE A 82 -14.89 3.42 -7.10
CA PHE A 82 -15.73 3.13 -5.93
C PHE A 82 -14.90 2.68 -4.72
N ILE A 83 -13.76 2.04 -4.99
CA ILE A 83 -12.96 1.31 -4.00
C ILE A 83 -11.75 2.11 -3.53
N ASP A 84 -11.25 3.04 -4.34
CA ASP A 84 -10.04 3.83 -4.04
C ASP A 84 -10.28 4.96 -3.01
N GLN A 85 -10.77 4.61 -1.83
CA GLN A 85 -10.99 5.57 -0.74
C GLN A 85 -9.69 5.84 0.04
N PRO A 86 -9.55 7.01 0.70
CA PRO A 86 -8.44 7.27 1.61
C PRO A 86 -8.43 6.26 2.76
N VAL A 87 -7.25 5.75 3.10
CA VAL A 87 -7.03 4.85 4.24
C VAL A 87 -6.02 5.51 5.18
N ALA A 88 -6.31 5.49 6.46
CA ALA A 88 -5.32 5.77 7.50
C ALA A 88 -4.47 4.52 7.67
N HIS A 89 -3.22 4.55 7.20
CA HIS A 89 -2.31 3.43 7.42
C HIS A 89 -1.95 3.38 8.90
N ASP A 90 -2.12 2.21 9.49
CA ASP A 90 -1.56 1.88 10.79
C ASP A 90 -0.41 0.90 10.59
N PHE A 91 0.62 1.04 11.43
CA PHE A 91 1.77 0.16 11.50
C PHE A 91 2.33 0.26 12.93
N ASP A 92 2.99 -0.79 13.41
CA ASP A 92 3.40 -0.83 14.80
C ASP A 92 4.68 -0.01 15.02
N PHE A 93 4.55 1.13 15.69
CA PHE A 93 5.70 1.93 16.10
C PHE A 93 5.53 2.53 17.51
N PRO A 94 6.47 2.27 18.44
CA PRO A 94 7.57 1.32 18.34
C PRO A 94 7.08 -0.12 18.10
N ALA A 95 7.90 -0.96 17.45
CA ALA A 95 7.52 -2.34 17.20
C ALA A 95 7.33 -3.11 18.52
N VAL A 96 6.22 -3.84 18.66
CA VAL A 96 5.88 -4.61 19.87
C VAL A 96 6.18 -6.10 19.71
N GLY A 97 6.09 -6.62 18.49
CA GLY A 97 6.37 -8.02 18.16
C GLY A 97 6.96 -8.16 16.76
N VAL A 98 7.35 -9.38 16.40
CA VAL A 98 7.91 -9.69 15.08
C VAL A 98 6.83 -9.68 14.00
N VAL A 99 5.62 -10.11 14.33
CA VAL A 99 4.50 -10.24 13.38
C VAL A 99 3.30 -9.47 13.89
N SER A 100 2.75 -8.60 13.05
CA SER A 100 1.55 -7.80 13.35
C SER A 100 0.56 -7.89 12.20
N ALA A 101 -0.73 -8.04 12.51
CA ALA A 101 -1.79 -8.20 11.52
C ALA A 101 -2.58 -6.91 11.32
N HIS A 102 -2.75 -6.52 10.05
CA HIS A 102 -3.44 -5.30 9.63
C HIS A 102 -4.64 -5.62 8.72
N PRO A 103 -5.72 -6.23 9.27
CA PRO A 103 -6.88 -6.66 8.49
C PRO A 103 -7.71 -5.50 7.91
N LYS A 104 -7.38 -4.25 8.22
CA LYS A 104 -8.05 -3.06 7.66
C LYS A 104 -7.39 -2.56 6.37
N LEU A 105 -6.14 -2.94 6.11
CA LEU A 105 -5.39 -2.54 4.91
C LEU A 105 -5.66 -3.43 3.70
N ALA A 106 -6.24 -4.61 3.94
CA ALA A 106 -6.77 -5.52 2.94
C ALA A 106 -8.24 -5.80 3.25
N PHE A 107 -9.13 -5.61 2.28
CA PHE A 107 -10.56 -5.84 2.52
C PHE A 107 -11.22 -6.60 1.37
N ALA A 108 -12.23 -7.38 1.72
CA ALA A 108 -13.01 -8.15 0.77
C ALA A 108 -14.10 -7.27 0.13
N VAL A 109 -14.21 -7.37 -1.19
CA VAL A 109 -15.22 -6.70 -2.02
C VAL A 109 -16.05 -7.77 -2.69
N THR A 110 -17.36 -7.75 -2.47
CA THR A 110 -18.30 -8.68 -3.10
C THR A 110 -18.93 -8.05 -4.32
N ILE A 111 -18.94 -8.77 -5.43
CA ILE A 111 -19.53 -8.34 -6.69
C ILE A 111 -20.79 -9.14 -6.98
N ASP A 112 -21.91 -8.44 -7.06
CA ASP A 112 -23.13 -8.95 -7.65
C ASP A 112 -23.27 -8.42 -9.07
N ILE A 113 -23.61 -9.30 -10.01
CA ILE A 113 -23.88 -8.93 -11.41
C ILE A 113 -25.37 -9.05 -11.70
N GLY A 114 -25.85 -8.24 -12.63
CA GLY A 114 -27.26 -8.22 -12.98
C GLY A 114 -27.54 -7.65 -14.36
N GLU A 115 -28.81 -7.66 -14.67
CA GLU A 115 -29.40 -7.16 -15.90
C GLU A 115 -30.46 -6.11 -15.57
N VAL A 116 -30.51 -5.05 -16.37
CA VAL A 116 -31.54 -4.02 -16.30
C VAL A 116 -32.15 -3.86 -17.69
N TRP A 117 -33.48 -3.92 -17.78
CA TRP A 117 -34.19 -3.72 -19.05
C TRP A 117 -35.53 -3.03 -18.82
N THR A 118 -36.15 -2.59 -19.92
CA THR A 118 -37.52 -2.09 -19.92
C THR A 118 -38.41 -3.17 -20.53
N ASP A 119 -39.48 -3.56 -19.84
CA ASP A 119 -40.43 -4.53 -20.38
C ASP A 119 -41.38 -3.89 -21.41
N SER A 120 -42.32 -4.69 -21.93
CA SER A 120 -43.32 -4.24 -22.91
C SER A 120 -44.28 -3.18 -22.37
N SER A 121 -44.40 -3.04 -21.05
CA SER A 121 -45.25 -2.05 -20.39
C SER A 121 -44.54 -0.72 -20.17
N GLY A 122 -43.22 -0.66 -20.42
CA GLY A 122 -42.40 0.51 -20.13
C GLY A 122 -41.81 0.50 -18.73
N ASP A 123 -42.00 -0.58 -17.96
CA ASP A 123 -41.52 -0.66 -16.59
C ASP A 123 -40.07 -1.15 -16.54
N ARG A 124 -39.28 -0.54 -15.65
CA ARG A 124 -37.88 -0.92 -15.44
C ARG A 124 -37.82 -2.21 -14.62
N GLN A 125 -37.24 -3.24 -15.22
CA GLN A 125 -36.98 -4.53 -14.60
C GLN A 125 -35.50 -4.62 -14.21
N VAL A 126 -35.23 -5.22 -13.06
CA VAL A 126 -33.87 -5.50 -12.56
C VAL A 126 -33.82 -6.93 -12.08
N ALA A 127 -32.84 -7.68 -12.54
CA ALA A 127 -32.58 -9.02 -12.05
C ALA A 127 -31.11 -9.14 -11.64
N TRP A 128 -30.87 -9.59 -10.40
CA TRP A 128 -29.55 -9.82 -9.84
C TRP A 128 -29.28 -11.31 -9.76
N ASN A 129 -28.09 -11.74 -10.19
CA ASN A 129 -27.69 -13.14 -10.15
C ASN A 129 -27.20 -13.59 -8.76
N ASN A 130 -27.18 -12.68 -7.76
CA ASN A 130 -26.79 -12.91 -6.36
C ASN A 130 -25.59 -13.88 -6.22
N LEU A 131 -24.51 -13.60 -6.95
CA LEU A 131 -23.34 -14.48 -7.05
C LEU A 131 -22.42 -14.42 -5.83
N SER A 132 -22.94 -13.95 -4.70
CA SER A 132 -22.20 -13.45 -3.53
C SER A 132 -21.23 -14.42 -2.87
N VAL A 133 -21.21 -15.70 -3.25
CA VAL A 133 -20.28 -16.71 -2.72
C VAL A 133 -19.04 -16.91 -3.61
N ASN A 134 -19.13 -16.66 -4.92
CA ASN A 134 -18.03 -16.96 -5.87
C ASN A 134 -17.32 -15.74 -6.44
N ASN A 135 -17.77 -14.52 -6.10
CA ASN A 135 -17.28 -13.27 -6.70
C ASN A 135 -16.76 -12.29 -5.65
N SER A 136 -15.94 -12.79 -4.72
CA SER A 136 -15.22 -11.95 -3.76
C SER A 136 -13.83 -11.64 -4.29
N LEU A 137 -13.45 -10.35 -4.24
CA LEU A 137 -12.11 -9.87 -4.52
C LEU A 137 -11.48 -9.39 -3.23
N THR A 138 -10.18 -9.63 -3.05
CA THR A 138 -9.39 -8.87 -2.09
C THR A 138 -8.88 -7.61 -2.77
N VAL A 139 -9.10 -6.47 -2.13
CA VAL A 139 -8.48 -5.22 -2.55
C VAL A 139 -7.58 -4.69 -1.43
N ILE A 140 -6.37 -4.29 -1.80
CA ILE A 140 -5.44 -3.58 -0.92
C ILE A 140 -5.19 -2.16 -1.45
N LYS A 141 -4.86 -1.24 -0.55
CA LYS A 141 -4.64 0.17 -0.92
C LYS A 141 -3.29 0.35 -1.59
N GLY A 142 -3.27 0.47 -2.91
CA GLY A 142 -2.01 0.66 -3.63
C GLY A 142 -2.21 1.10 -5.06
N LYS A 143 -1.11 1.37 -5.77
CA LYS A 143 -1.11 1.69 -7.18
C LYS A 143 0.24 1.39 -7.83
N LEU A 144 0.32 0.32 -8.60
CA LEU A 144 1.43 0.11 -9.53
C LEU A 144 1.50 1.25 -10.53
N ARG A 145 2.73 1.68 -10.86
CA ARG A 145 2.96 2.74 -11.82
C ARG A 145 2.52 2.27 -13.21
N PRO A 146 2.03 3.15 -14.09
CA PRO A 146 1.56 2.74 -15.43
C PRO A 146 2.60 1.95 -16.23
N TYR A 147 3.87 2.32 -16.10
CA TYR A 147 4.99 1.61 -16.71
C TYR A 147 5.14 0.17 -16.19
N GLU A 148 5.08 -0.02 -14.86
CA GLU A 148 5.19 -1.35 -14.25
C GLU A 148 4.00 -2.23 -14.60
N LEU A 149 2.80 -1.65 -14.59
CA LEU A 149 1.60 -2.35 -15.03
C LEU A 149 1.72 -2.77 -16.50
N GLY A 150 2.28 -1.90 -17.35
CA GLY A 150 2.60 -2.24 -18.74
C GLY A 150 3.55 -3.42 -18.86
N LEU A 151 4.66 -3.40 -18.12
CA LEU A 151 5.63 -4.51 -18.10
C LEU A 151 5.01 -5.82 -17.64
N LEU A 152 4.18 -5.81 -16.59
CA LEU A 152 3.48 -7.01 -16.12
C LEU A 152 2.54 -7.55 -17.21
N ASN A 153 1.76 -6.68 -17.84
CA ASN A 153 0.84 -7.06 -18.90
C ASN A 153 1.57 -7.65 -20.11
N ASP A 154 2.70 -7.06 -20.51
CA ASP A 154 3.54 -7.55 -21.61
C ASP A 154 4.12 -8.95 -21.30
N ASP A 155 4.43 -9.21 -20.02
CA ASP A 155 4.86 -10.52 -19.52
C ASP A 155 3.70 -11.51 -19.30
N GLY A 156 2.46 -11.12 -19.58
CA GLY A 156 1.26 -11.94 -19.31
C GLY A 156 0.99 -12.17 -17.82
N LYS A 157 1.49 -11.27 -16.96
CA LYS A 157 1.32 -11.30 -15.51
C LYS A 157 0.40 -10.18 -15.04
N ASP A 158 -0.05 -10.32 -13.81
CA ASP A 158 -0.81 -9.31 -13.07
C ASP A 158 -0.20 -9.14 -11.67
N PHE A 159 -0.75 -8.21 -10.88
CA PHE A 159 -0.30 -7.99 -9.51
C PHE A 159 -0.39 -9.27 -8.66
N SER A 160 -1.50 -10.01 -8.77
CA SER A 160 -1.75 -11.21 -7.98
C SER A 160 -0.71 -12.31 -8.28
N SER A 161 -0.49 -12.63 -9.54
CA SER A 161 0.48 -13.63 -10.00
C SER A 161 1.92 -13.26 -9.67
N GLN A 162 2.31 -11.99 -9.84
CA GLN A 162 3.68 -11.55 -9.61
C GLN A 162 4.04 -11.40 -8.13
N TYR A 163 3.17 -10.77 -7.32
CA TYR A 163 3.49 -10.44 -5.93
C TYR A 163 2.92 -11.47 -4.95
N ILE A 164 1.65 -11.84 -5.11
CA ILE A 164 0.93 -12.66 -4.13
C ILE A 164 1.28 -14.14 -4.34
N ASN A 165 1.00 -14.66 -5.52
CA ASN A 165 1.34 -16.04 -5.88
C ASN A 165 2.85 -16.23 -6.03
N GLY A 166 3.58 -15.18 -6.40
CA GLY A 166 5.04 -15.16 -6.48
C GLY A 166 5.76 -15.11 -5.13
N GLY A 167 5.04 -14.96 -4.01
CA GLY A 167 5.63 -14.95 -2.67
C GLY A 167 6.54 -13.74 -2.40
N LYS A 168 6.26 -12.60 -3.03
CA LYS A 168 7.08 -11.39 -2.84
C LYS A 168 6.61 -10.61 -1.62
N PHE A 169 7.55 -9.94 -0.97
CA PHE A 169 7.17 -8.89 -0.03
C PHE A 169 6.66 -7.68 -0.81
N LEU A 170 5.69 -6.97 -0.24
CA LEU A 170 5.06 -5.80 -0.84
C LEU A 170 5.96 -4.58 -0.67
N THR A 171 7.12 -4.59 -1.34
CA THR A 171 8.11 -3.51 -1.36
C THR A 171 8.81 -3.43 -2.72
N HIS A 172 9.21 -2.23 -3.13
CA HIS A 172 10.11 -2.04 -4.26
C HIS A 172 11.56 -1.83 -3.85
N LEU A 173 11.85 -1.74 -2.55
CA LEU A 173 13.22 -1.69 -2.07
C LEU A 173 13.97 -2.94 -2.54
N PRO A 174 15.21 -2.82 -3.02
CA PRO A 174 15.92 -3.96 -3.57
C PRO A 174 16.35 -4.93 -2.48
N ASN A 175 16.68 -6.15 -2.91
CA ASN A 175 17.45 -7.05 -2.07
C ASN A 175 18.84 -6.44 -1.80
N PHE A 176 19.48 -6.83 -0.69
CA PHE A 176 20.75 -6.28 -0.22
C PHE A 176 20.70 -4.78 0.12
N GLN A 177 19.56 -4.30 0.62
CA GLN A 177 19.41 -2.93 1.13
C GLN A 177 20.40 -2.67 2.27
N VAL A 178 21.01 -1.48 2.28
CA VAL A 178 21.88 -1.05 3.38
C VAL A 178 21.05 -0.47 4.51
N VAL A 179 21.24 -1.01 5.72
CA VAL A 179 20.46 -0.67 6.92
C VAL A 179 21.36 -0.35 8.11
N SER A 180 20.84 0.43 9.05
CA SER A 180 21.50 0.67 10.34
C SER A 180 21.45 -0.59 11.23
N PRO A 181 22.41 -0.79 12.15
CA PRO A 181 22.38 -1.89 13.12
C PRO A 181 21.13 -1.87 14.01
N THR A 182 20.55 -0.69 14.25
CA THR A 182 19.37 -0.49 15.09
C THR A 182 18.08 -0.28 14.30
N GLN A 183 18.14 -0.28 12.96
CA GLN A 183 16.96 -0.10 12.12
C GLN A 183 16.08 -1.35 12.18
N ILE A 184 14.80 -1.15 12.53
CA ILE A 184 13.76 -2.16 12.44
C ILE A 184 13.12 -2.03 11.05
N VAL A 185 13.47 -2.94 10.16
CA VAL A 185 12.86 -3.00 8.83
C VAL A 185 11.45 -3.55 8.94
N LYS A 186 10.54 -3.03 8.12
CA LYS A 186 9.17 -3.52 8.00
C LYS A 186 9.03 -4.21 6.65
N LEU A 187 8.72 -5.50 6.66
CA LEU A 187 8.37 -6.24 5.44
C LEU A 187 6.89 -6.59 5.50
N TRP A 188 6.19 -6.35 4.39
CA TRP A 188 4.76 -6.56 4.30
C TRP A 188 4.46 -7.76 3.41
N TYR A 189 3.57 -8.64 3.86
CA TYR A 189 3.22 -9.86 3.15
C TYR A 189 1.71 -10.06 3.16
N LEU A 190 1.14 -10.36 1.99
CA LEU A 190 -0.27 -10.74 1.87
C LEU A 190 -0.34 -12.24 1.58
N SER A 191 -1.11 -12.95 2.40
CA SER A 191 -1.36 -14.37 2.23
C SER A 191 -2.00 -14.68 0.87
N ARG A 192 -1.58 -15.78 0.24
CA ARG A 192 -2.18 -16.31 -1.00
C ARG A 192 -3.24 -17.40 -0.75
N TRP A 193 -3.41 -17.81 0.51
CA TRP A 193 -4.31 -18.91 0.87
C TRP A 193 -5.70 -18.38 1.22
N THR A 194 -6.72 -19.17 0.89
CA THR A 194 -8.12 -18.87 1.20
C THR A 194 -8.53 -19.25 2.62
N ASN A 195 -7.73 -20.07 3.28
CA ASN A 195 -7.88 -20.47 4.68
C ASN A 195 -6.69 -19.98 5.50
N ILE A 196 -6.80 -20.05 6.82
CA ILE A 196 -5.67 -19.82 7.73
C ILE A 196 -4.55 -20.80 7.35
N HIS A 197 -3.34 -20.28 7.21
CA HIS A 197 -2.14 -21.05 6.84
C HIS A 197 -1.06 -20.86 7.90
N ASN A 198 -0.52 -21.98 8.40
CA ASN A 198 0.59 -21.94 9.36
C ASN A 198 1.91 -21.79 8.60
N ALA A 199 2.71 -20.82 8.99
CA ALA A 199 4.02 -20.55 8.44
C ALA A 199 5.04 -20.35 9.58
N GLU A 200 6.30 -20.35 9.20
CA GLU A 200 7.42 -19.96 10.04
C GLU A 200 8.14 -18.78 9.40
N TRP A 201 8.47 -17.78 10.20
CA TRP A 201 9.43 -16.78 9.78
C TRP A 201 10.84 -17.24 10.16
N ASN A 202 11.82 -16.93 9.32
CA ASN A 202 13.21 -17.33 9.48
C ASN A 202 14.13 -16.12 9.32
N LEU A 203 15.20 -16.11 10.12
CA LEU A 203 16.24 -15.09 10.08
C LEU A 203 17.63 -15.74 10.16
N SER A 204 18.37 -15.69 9.06
CA SER A 204 19.78 -16.09 9.02
C SER A 204 20.67 -14.86 9.22
N ILE A 205 21.68 -14.94 10.07
CA ILE A 205 22.54 -13.81 10.43
C ILE A 205 23.99 -14.15 10.13
N THR A 206 24.67 -13.24 9.43
CA THR A 206 26.11 -13.31 9.16
C THR A 206 26.85 -12.24 9.96
N THR A 207 27.88 -12.66 10.69
CA THR A 207 28.74 -11.77 11.49
C THR A 207 30.16 -11.74 10.96
N ASP A 208 30.96 -10.78 11.42
CA ASP A 208 32.37 -10.61 11.06
C ASP A 208 33.27 -11.78 11.50
N LEU A 209 32.91 -12.48 12.58
CA LEU A 209 33.56 -13.72 13.00
C LEU A 209 33.26 -14.91 12.08
N LYS A 210 32.26 -14.81 11.19
CA LYS A 210 31.83 -15.86 10.24
C LYS A 210 31.61 -17.24 10.87
N ILE A 211 31.26 -17.28 12.14
CA ILE A 211 30.85 -18.51 12.82
C ILE A 211 29.46 -18.85 12.29
N GLY A 212 29.29 -20.06 11.74
CA GLY A 212 27.99 -20.52 11.26
C GLY A 212 26.98 -20.53 12.42
N ARG A 213 25.93 -19.73 12.30
CA ARG A 213 24.82 -19.71 13.26
C ARG A 213 23.60 -20.36 12.64
N LEU A 214 22.85 -21.08 13.46
CA LEU A 214 21.53 -21.56 13.05
C LEU A 214 20.60 -20.37 12.83
N PRO A 215 19.69 -20.43 11.85
CA PRO A 215 18.64 -19.43 11.71
C PRO A 215 17.81 -19.32 12.99
N ILE A 216 17.41 -18.11 13.32
CA ILE A 216 16.38 -17.87 14.32
C ILE A 216 15.05 -18.00 13.60
N SER A 217 14.09 -18.71 14.17
CA SER A 217 12.75 -18.82 13.60
C SER A 217 11.68 -18.64 14.66
N GLY A 218 10.46 -18.43 14.20
CA GLY A 218 9.26 -18.42 15.02
C GLY A 218 8.01 -18.61 14.19
N GLU A 219 6.91 -18.92 14.87
CA GLU A 219 5.63 -19.18 14.22
C GLU A 219 5.02 -17.88 13.67
N ALA A 220 4.38 -17.99 12.50
CA ALA A 220 3.53 -16.98 11.91
C ALA A 220 2.21 -17.61 11.44
N ILE A 221 1.09 -17.00 11.83
CA ILE A 221 -0.23 -17.43 11.34
C ILE A 221 -0.63 -16.49 10.21
N LEU A 222 -0.62 -17.00 8.98
CA LEU A 222 -1.09 -16.26 7.82
C LEU A 222 -2.60 -16.33 7.78
N ASN A 223 -3.23 -15.17 8.00
CA ASN A 223 -4.66 -15.03 7.83
C ASN A 223 -5.06 -15.34 6.38
N PRO A 224 -6.35 -15.66 6.11
CA PRO A 224 -6.86 -15.73 4.75
C PRO A 224 -6.51 -14.46 3.95
N ILE A 225 -6.63 -14.53 2.62
CA ILE A 225 -6.30 -13.49 1.62
C ILE A 225 -6.88 -12.08 1.87
N SER A 226 -7.57 -11.83 2.97
CA SER A 226 -7.99 -10.52 3.49
C SER A 226 -7.10 -9.95 4.59
N GLY A 227 -6.01 -10.62 4.98
CA GLY A 227 -5.14 -10.19 6.08
C GLY A 227 -3.76 -9.80 5.59
N LEU A 228 -3.44 -8.50 5.65
CA LEU A 228 -2.08 -8.01 5.43
C LEU A 228 -1.26 -8.19 6.71
N LEU A 229 -0.02 -8.70 6.59
CA LEU A 229 0.89 -8.93 7.70
C LEU A 229 2.11 -8.04 7.59
N GLU A 230 2.49 -7.44 8.71
CA GLU A 230 3.72 -6.69 8.92
C GLU A 230 4.72 -7.57 9.67
N PHE A 231 5.96 -7.62 9.18
CA PHE A 231 7.09 -8.25 9.84
C PHE A 231 8.11 -7.19 10.26
N SER A 232 8.31 -7.05 11.58
CA SER A 232 9.31 -6.18 12.18
C SER A 232 10.63 -6.92 12.35
N ILE A 233 11.62 -6.56 11.53
CA ILE A 233 12.85 -7.33 11.38
C ILE A 233 14.04 -6.48 11.79
N ASN A 234 14.67 -6.91 12.86
CA ASN A 234 16.02 -6.51 13.24
C ASN A 234 16.58 -7.63 14.14
N PRO A 235 17.82 -8.09 13.93
CA PRO A 235 18.40 -9.16 14.75
C PRO A 235 18.30 -8.90 16.25
N ALA A 236 18.68 -7.72 16.74
CA ALA A 236 18.65 -7.38 18.16
C ALA A 236 17.21 -7.32 18.70
N PHE A 237 16.27 -6.78 17.91
CA PHE A 237 14.84 -6.76 18.25
C PHE A 237 14.26 -8.17 18.41
N ILE A 238 14.66 -9.10 17.55
CA ILE A 238 14.24 -10.51 17.58
C ILE A 238 14.95 -11.30 18.71
N GLY A 239 15.83 -10.65 19.48
CA GLY A 239 16.52 -11.23 20.63
C GLY A 239 17.86 -11.87 20.31
N PHE A 240 18.43 -11.61 19.13
CA PHE A 240 19.79 -12.02 18.83
C PHE A 240 20.80 -11.19 19.62
N ASN A 241 21.59 -11.86 20.45
CA ASN A 241 22.67 -11.25 21.20
C ASN A 241 24.00 -11.45 20.45
N ILE A 242 24.63 -10.35 20.07
CA ILE A 242 25.99 -10.34 19.52
C ILE A 242 27.01 -10.61 20.64
N GLY A 243 28.08 -11.32 20.30
CA GLY A 243 29.24 -11.45 21.18
C GLY A 243 29.94 -10.11 21.39
N GLN A 244 30.72 -9.98 22.46
CA GLN A 244 31.50 -8.77 22.69
C GLN A 244 32.50 -8.54 21.54
N GLY A 245 32.41 -7.38 20.89
CA GLY A 245 33.29 -7.01 19.77
C GLY A 245 32.93 -7.63 18.41
N GLU A 246 31.82 -8.37 18.34
CA GLU A 246 31.29 -8.94 17.10
C GLU A 246 30.31 -7.97 16.45
N ASN A 247 30.38 -7.84 15.12
CA ASN A 247 29.45 -7.02 14.35
C ASN A 247 28.61 -7.90 13.42
N ILE A 248 27.34 -7.50 13.25
CA ILE A 248 26.48 -8.09 12.23
C ILE A 248 26.85 -7.46 10.89
N LEU A 249 27.14 -8.28 9.88
CA LEU A 249 27.45 -7.83 8.52
C LEU A 249 26.22 -7.85 7.63
N SER A 250 25.38 -8.88 7.78
CA SER A 250 24.15 -9.01 7.03
C SER A 250 23.17 -9.95 7.71
N TYR A 251 21.90 -9.86 7.36
CA TYR A 251 20.89 -10.84 7.73
C TYR A 251 19.91 -11.07 6.59
N THR A 252 19.38 -12.28 6.50
CA THR A 252 18.41 -12.70 5.48
C THR A 252 17.13 -13.18 6.14
N PHE A 253 16.00 -12.62 5.72
CA PHE A 253 14.67 -12.96 6.20
C PHE A 253 13.84 -13.65 5.11
N TRP A 254 13.08 -14.67 5.48
CA TRP A 254 12.12 -15.33 4.60
C TRP A 254 11.03 -16.05 5.42
N LEU A 255 9.96 -16.44 4.73
CA LEU A 255 8.88 -17.26 5.26
C LEU A 255 8.95 -18.66 4.66
N SER A 256 8.69 -19.67 5.48
CA SER A 256 8.58 -21.07 5.05
C SER A 256 7.32 -21.74 5.64
N ASP A 257 6.93 -22.87 5.09
CA ASP A 257 5.97 -23.80 5.68
C ASP A 257 6.53 -25.23 5.62
N ALA A 258 5.66 -26.23 5.83
CA ALA A 258 6.05 -27.64 5.80
C ALA A 258 6.56 -28.12 4.42
N ASP A 259 6.17 -27.43 3.34
CA ASP A 259 6.52 -27.79 1.96
C ASP A 259 7.74 -27.01 1.44
N GLY A 260 8.17 -25.97 2.16
CA GLY A 260 9.41 -25.24 1.90
C GLY A 260 9.25 -23.72 1.98
N ASP A 261 10.10 -22.99 1.27
CA ASP A 261 10.05 -21.54 1.26
C ASP A 261 8.81 -21.04 0.51
N ILE A 262 8.04 -20.17 1.17
CA ILE A 262 6.83 -19.59 0.60
C ILE A 262 7.01 -18.14 0.16
N SER A 263 8.06 -17.47 0.64
CA SER A 263 8.41 -16.11 0.22
C SER A 263 9.78 -16.06 -0.47
N GLU A 264 10.08 -14.92 -1.09
CA GLU A 264 11.44 -14.58 -1.47
C GLU A 264 12.35 -14.40 -0.24
N HIS A 265 13.66 -14.48 -0.46
CA HIS A 265 14.68 -14.20 0.55
C HIS A 265 15.10 -12.73 0.48
N ARG A 266 14.94 -12.01 1.59
CA ARG A 266 15.31 -10.59 1.72
C ARG A 266 16.55 -10.45 2.58
N THR A 267 17.67 -10.13 1.95
CA THR A 267 18.94 -9.87 2.60
C THR A 267 19.14 -8.38 2.82
N PHE A 268 19.66 -8.03 3.99
CA PHE A 268 20.00 -6.68 4.40
C PHE A 268 21.46 -6.62 4.77
N LEU A 269 22.15 -5.57 4.31
CA LEU A 269 23.55 -5.31 4.62
C LEU A 269 23.60 -4.31 5.77
N VAL A 270 24.25 -4.68 6.86
CA VAL A 270 24.32 -3.84 8.05
C VAL A 270 25.57 -2.99 7.98
N ASP A 271 25.36 -1.68 7.92
CA ASP A 271 26.46 -0.71 7.99
C ASP A 271 26.74 -0.36 9.45
N ASN A 272 27.90 -0.78 9.95
CA ASN A 272 28.34 -0.47 11.32
C ASN A 272 29.16 0.82 11.40
N GLY A 273 29.18 1.63 10.34
CA GLY A 273 29.82 2.92 10.29
C GLY A 273 29.24 3.91 11.29
N TYR A 274 30.10 4.78 11.82
CA TYR A 274 29.67 5.89 12.68
C TYR A 274 29.21 7.07 11.81
N TYR A 275 28.00 7.56 12.09
CA TYR A 275 27.44 8.76 11.49
C TYR A 275 27.03 9.72 12.61
N GLU A 276 27.43 11.00 12.50
CA GLU A 276 27.13 12.01 13.52
C GLU A 276 25.62 12.17 13.72
N LYS A 277 24.87 12.20 12.62
CA LYS A 277 23.42 12.04 12.61
C LYS A 277 23.02 11.14 11.47
N SER A 278 21.89 10.45 11.67
CA SER A 278 21.21 9.71 10.64
C SER A 278 19.72 9.81 10.84
N PHE A 279 18.96 9.67 9.75
CA PHE A 279 17.52 9.82 9.76
C PHE A 279 16.87 8.54 9.28
N LEU A 280 15.87 8.07 10.03
CA LEU A 280 15.08 6.91 9.66
C LEU A 280 13.68 7.38 9.26
N PHE A 281 13.24 6.95 8.09
CA PHE A 281 11.90 7.25 7.59
C PHE A 281 11.09 5.99 7.40
N TYR A 282 9.81 6.09 7.73
CA TYR A 282 8.79 5.16 7.34
C TYR A 282 7.86 5.85 6.35
N TYR A 283 7.47 5.16 5.29
CA TYR A 283 6.56 5.72 4.30
C TYR A 283 5.68 4.66 3.67
N VAL A 284 4.47 5.03 3.28
CA VAL A 284 3.57 4.13 2.54
C VAL A 284 4.06 4.00 1.11
N ASN A 285 4.37 2.77 0.69
CA ASN A 285 4.79 2.46 -0.66
C ASN A 285 3.58 2.22 -1.60
N PRO A 286 3.79 2.14 -2.92
CA PRO A 286 2.71 1.90 -3.87
C PRO A 286 2.04 0.52 -3.78
N LEU A 287 2.58 -0.41 -2.98
CA LEU A 287 2.07 -1.77 -2.81
C LEU A 287 1.30 -1.97 -1.50
N SER A 288 0.87 -0.87 -0.85
CA SER A 288 0.13 -0.83 0.43
C SER A 288 0.96 -1.07 1.70
N GLY A 289 2.25 -1.41 1.57
CA GLY A 289 3.15 -1.62 2.70
C GLY A 289 3.76 -0.31 3.21
N VAL A 290 4.21 -0.31 4.45
CA VAL A 290 5.09 0.74 5.00
C VAL A 290 6.53 0.29 4.86
N ASP A 291 7.29 0.97 4.02
CA ASP A 291 8.71 0.75 3.83
C ASP A 291 9.53 1.61 4.79
N CYS A 292 10.80 1.20 4.99
CA CYS A 292 11.73 1.90 5.86
C CYS A 292 13.03 2.24 5.12
N ILE A 293 13.47 3.49 5.18
CA ILE A 293 14.75 3.94 4.61
C ILE A 293 15.58 4.69 5.63
N TRP A 294 16.89 4.53 5.52
CA TRP A 294 17.88 5.16 6.38
C TRP A 294 18.79 6.07 5.58
N LEU A 295 18.84 7.34 5.96
CA LEU A 295 19.60 8.40 5.30
C LEU A 295 20.78 8.81 6.19
N THR A 296 21.97 8.86 5.59
CA THR A 296 23.24 9.07 6.29
C THR A 296 24.07 10.23 5.74
N GLY A 297 23.55 10.96 4.75
CA GLY A 297 24.25 12.10 4.16
C GLY A 297 24.21 13.35 5.04
N PRO A 298 24.89 14.42 4.59
CA PRO A 298 24.82 15.73 5.22
C PRO A 298 23.39 16.25 5.35
N TYR A 299 23.13 17.10 6.34
CA TYR A 299 21.82 17.71 6.53
C TYR A 299 21.89 19.15 7.02
N SER A 300 20.82 19.90 6.79
CA SER A 300 20.54 21.18 7.42
C SER A 300 19.14 21.17 8.05
N GLU A 301 18.97 21.85 9.18
CA GLU A 301 17.69 22.02 9.86
C GLU A 301 17.33 23.50 9.90
N GLY A 302 16.09 23.80 9.52
CA GLY A 302 15.53 25.15 9.45
C GLY A 302 14.22 25.25 10.23
N LEU A 303 13.83 26.48 10.55
CA LEU A 303 12.57 26.80 11.20
C LEU A 303 11.85 27.86 10.40
N LYS A 304 10.74 27.49 9.76
CA LYS A 304 9.87 28.42 9.07
C LYS A 304 8.86 28.99 10.05
N THR A 305 8.99 30.27 10.38
CA THR A 305 8.06 30.98 11.26
C THR A 305 7.13 31.88 10.47
N GLU A 306 5.84 31.78 10.69
CA GLU A 306 4.82 32.67 10.13
C GLU A 306 4.09 33.37 11.29
N SER A 307 3.89 34.68 11.20
CA SER A 307 3.17 35.45 12.23
C SER A 307 2.23 36.45 11.60
N GLU A 308 0.96 36.44 12.01
CA GLU A 308 -0.01 37.45 11.65
C GLU A 308 -0.13 38.49 12.77
N ILE A 309 0.07 39.77 12.44
CA ILE A 309 0.08 40.86 13.41
C ILE A 309 -1.12 41.77 13.15
N ALA A 310 -2.00 41.93 14.15
CA ALA A 310 -3.00 42.99 14.16
C ALA A 310 -2.44 44.27 14.76
N TYR A 311 -2.86 45.39 14.18
CA TYR A 311 -2.59 46.71 14.71
C TYR A 311 -3.81 47.22 15.48
N ARG A 312 -3.62 47.56 16.75
CA ARG A 312 -4.61 48.32 17.51
C ARG A 312 -4.28 49.79 17.39
N ALA A 313 -5.25 50.59 16.92
CA ALA A 313 -5.10 52.04 16.85
C ALA A 313 -4.81 52.61 18.25
N VAL A 314 -3.69 53.30 18.40
CA VAL A 314 -3.33 53.99 19.63
C VAL A 314 -3.99 55.37 19.61
N PRO A 315 -4.73 55.79 20.65
CA PRO A 315 -5.35 57.11 20.69
C PRO A 315 -4.32 58.22 20.52
N VAL A 316 -4.64 59.21 19.67
CA VAL A 316 -3.88 60.46 19.57
C VAL A 316 -3.84 61.08 20.97
N LEU A 317 -2.64 61.30 21.54
CA LEU A 317 -2.32 61.74 22.92
C LEU A 317 -1.87 60.64 23.91
N SER A 318 -1.85 59.36 23.53
CA SER A 318 -1.15 58.34 24.32
C SER A 318 0.36 58.58 24.27
N GLY A 319 1.01 58.83 25.41
CA GLY A 319 2.47 58.95 25.51
C GLY A 319 3.26 57.66 25.19
N SER A 320 2.62 56.65 24.62
CA SER A 320 3.25 55.39 24.23
C SER A 320 4.15 55.57 23.01
N LYS A 321 5.44 55.24 23.17
CA LYS A 321 6.44 55.23 22.08
C LYS A 321 6.45 53.92 21.28
N ALA A 322 5.55 52.97 21.58
CA ALA A 322 5.47 51.68 20.92
C ALA A 322 4.08 51.47 20.30
N ALA A 323 4.04 50.87 19.11
CA ALA A 323 2.81 50.45 18.45
C ALA A 323 2.14 49.32 19.27
N SER A 324 0.82 49.41 19.45
CA SER A 324 0.05 48.31 20.06
C SER A 324 -0.16 47.22 18.99
N GLN A 325 0.86 46.39 18.80
CA GLN A 325 0.81 45.19 17.98
C GLN A 325 0.29 44.04 18.84
N THR A 326 -0.63 43.25 18.30
CA THR A 326 -1.08 42.00 18.91
C THR A 326 -0.93 40.90 17.88
N THR A 327 -0.15 39.87 18.19
CA THR A 327 -0.04 38.67 17.35
C THR A 327 -1.37 37.93 17.39
N ILE A 328 -2.01 37.76 16.24
CA ILE A 328 -3.30 37.05 16.11
C ILE A 328 -3.05 35.55 16.04
N SER A 329 -2.01 35.16 15.31
CA SER A 329 -1.58 33.78 15.13
C SER A 329 -0.08 33.73 14.89
N SER A 330 0.55 32.65 15.35
CA SER A 330 1.96 32.34 15.11
C SER A 330 2.07 30.85 14.79
N GLY A 331 2.63 30.53 13.64
CA GLY A 331 2.99 29.17 13.25
C GLY A 331 4.50 29.02 13.18
N SER A 332 4.99 27.84 13.52
CA SER A 332 6.40 27.49 13.38
C SER A 332 6.47 26.05 12.90
N GLN A 333 7.11 25.84 11.75
CA GLN A 333 7.23 24.54 11.11
C GLN A 333 8.72 24.22 10.94
N ARG A 334 9.14 23.04 11.40
CA ARG A 334 10.50 22.55 11.17
C ARG A 334 10.65 22.09 9.72
N THR A 335 11.78 22.40 9.13
CA THR A 335 12.16 21.96 7.78
C THR A 335 13.53 21.31 7.84
N TRP A 336 13.73 20.25 7.07
CA TRP A 336 15.04 19.62 6.95
C TRP A 336 15.42 19.49 5.48
N GLU A 337 16.66 19.80 5.16
CA GLU A 337 17.26 19.47 3.86
C GLU A 337 18.26 18.34 4.11
N LEU A 338 17.98 17.17 3.57
CA LEU A 338 18.70 15.93 3.85
C LEU A 338 19.31 15.41 2.56
N ASN A 339 20.57 15.00 2.63
CA ASN A 339 21.17 14.17 1.60
C ASN A 339 21.00 12.69 1.97
N THR A 340 20.67 11.84 1.00
CA THR A 340 20.47 10.41 1.26
C THR A 340 21.74 9.68 1.69
N GLY A 341 22.92 10.24 1.42
CA GLY A 341 24.18 9.52 1.41
C GLY A 341 24.30 8.65 0.15
N PRO A 342 25.44 7.96 -0.03
CA PRO A 342 25.66 7.06 -1.15
C PRO A 342 24.68 5.88 -1.09
N LYS A 343 23.98 5.63 -2.19
CA LYS A 343 23.06 4.49 -2.33
C LYS A 343 23.33 3.73 -3.62
N SER A 344 22.96 2.45 -3.63
CA SER A 344 23.00 1.66 -4.85
C SER A 344 21.98 2.19 -5.87
N PHE A 345 22.23 1.96 -7.16
CA PHE A 345 21.33 2.34 -8.24
C PHE A 345 19.89 1.83 -8.00
N SER A 346 19.75 0.59 -7.57
CA SER A 346 18.44 -0.01 -7.29
C SER A 346 17.73 0.63 -6.10
N GLU A 347 18.47 1.05 -5.07
CA GLU A 347 17.88 1.79 -3.94
C GLU A 347 17.41 3.17 -4.37
N ILE A 348 18.21 3.90 -5.17
CA ILE A 348 17.82 5.22 -5.69
C ILE A 348 16.55 5.13 -6.56
N LEU A 349 16.43 4.12 -7.41
CA LEU A 349 15.20 3.90 -8.18
C LEU A 349 13.99 3.61 -7.28
N ALA A 350 14.20 2.86 -6.19
CA ALA A 350 13.16 2.59 -5.21
C ALA A 350 12.79 3.85 -4.39
N LEU A 351 13.72 4.79 -4.17
CA LEU A 351 13.43 6.05 -3.48
C LEU A 351 12.40 6.93 -4.21
N ARG A 352 12.12 6.66 -5.49
CA ARG A 352 10.97 7.30 -6.17
C ARG A 352 9.66 7.10 -5.41
N ASP A 353 9.49 5.94 -4.78
CA ASP A 353 8.30 5.61 -4.02
C ASP A 353 8.24 6.40 -2.71
N PHE A 354 9.39 6.61 -2.07
CA PHE A 354 9.52 7.54 -0.95
C PHE A 354 9.13 8.96 -1.36
N LEU A 355 9.74 9.50 -2.42
CA LEU A 355 9.51 10.88 -2.90
C LEU A 355 8.05 11.15 -3.31
N THR A 356 7.32 10.12 -3.75
CA THR A 356 5.92 10.25 -4.18
C THR A 356 4.91 9.84 -3.11
N SER A 357 5.39 9.40 -1.94
CA SER A 357 4.52 9.00 -0.84
C SER A 357 3.78 10.20 -0.25
N LYS A 358 2.49 10.00 0.00
CA LYS A 358 1.62 10.97 0.66
C LYS A 358 1.61 10.84 2.18
N GLN A 359 2.14 9.73 2.71
CA GLN A 359 2.15 9.42 4.13
C GLN A 359 3.56 8.97 4.49
N CYS A 360 4.26 9.86 5.18
CA CYS A 360 5.65 9.70 5.55
C CYS A 360 5.85 10.15 6.99
N TRP A 361 6.69 9.42 7.71
CA TRP A 361 7.03 9.66 9.10
C TRP A 361 8.54 9.58 9.27
N MET A 362 9.11 10.57 9.94
CA MET A 362 10.49 10.58 10.38
C MET A 362 10.55 10.08 11.83
N VAL A 363 11.48 9.19 12.15
CA VAL A 363 11.79 8.90 13.56
C VAL A 363 12.45 10.12 14.19
N ASP A 364 11.93 10.58 15.32
CA ASP A 364 12.45 11.76 16.02
C ASP A 364 13.92 11.50 16.43
N PRO A 365 14.89 12.27 15.91
CA PRO A 365 16.31 12.08 16.25
C PRO A 365 16.61 12.28 17.75
N GLN A 366 15.75 12.99 18.48
CA GLN A 366 15.89 13.21 19.92
C GLN A 366 15.20 12.12 20.75
N ASN A 367 14.19 11.46 20.17
CA ASN A 367 13.44 10.39 20.82
C ASN A 367 13.10 9.31 19.79
N GLY A 368 13.98 8.30 19.67
CA GLY A 368 13.81 7.20 18.72
C GLY A 368 12.55 6.35 18.88
N GLN A 369 11.70 6.63 19.88
CA GLN A 369 10.41 5.99 20.11
C GLN A 369 9.22 6.83 19.62
N LYS A 370 9.46 8.00 19.01
CA LYS A 370 8.42 8.89 18.49
C LYS A 370 8.55 9.07 16.97
N LEU A 371 7.41 9.13 16.30
CA LEU A 371 7.30 9.52 14.90
C LEU A 371 6.87 10.98 14.76
N ILE A 372 7.48 11.66 13.79
CA ILE A 372 7.12 12.99 13.33
C ILE A 372 6.54 12.83 11.92
N PRO A 373 5.24 13.08 11.73
CA PRO A 373 4.66 13.14 10.38
C PRO A 373 5.37 14.22 9.55
N VAL A 374 5.77 13.89 8.33
CA VAL A 374 6.48 14.82 7.44
C VAL A 374 5.90 14.77 6.03
N ASN A 375 5.97 15.91 5.35
CA ASN A 375 5.70 16.02 3.93
C ASN A 375 7.02 16.21 3.18
N ILE A 376 7.18 15.48 2.08
CA ILE A 376 8.30 15.66 1.15
C ILE A 376 7.91 16.80 0.21
N GLU A 377 8.78 17.79 0.08
CA GLU A 377 8.55 18.90 -0.83
C GLU A 377 8.60 18.40 -2.29
N PRO A 378 7.55 18.63 -3.10
CA PRO A 378 7.59 18.24 -4.50
C PRO A 378 8.69 18.99 -5.25
N GLY A 379 9.47 18.26 -6.06
CA GLY A 379 10.53 18.86 -6.85
C GLY A 379 10.98 17.97 -8.00
N ASP A 380 11.77 18.56 -8.90
CA ASP A 380 12.44 17.83 -9.97
C ASP A 380 13.72 17.20 -9.42
N HIS A 381 13.65 15.89 -9.19
CA HIS A 381 14.78 15.11 -8.69
C HIS A 381 15.47 14.40 -9.84
N LYS A 382 16.78 14.63 -9.99
CA LYS A 382 17.62 13.81 -10.87
C LYS A 382 17.95 12.51 -10.13
N LEU A 383 17.28 11.43 -10.51
CA LEU A 383 17.52 10.12 -9.91
C LEU A 383 18.82 9.47 -10.42
N PHE A 384 19.24 9.79 -11.64
CA PHE A 384 20.37 9.12 -12.27
C PHE A 384 21.13 10.10 -13.18
N ASP A 385 22.44 10.13 -13.01
CA ASP A 385 23.38 10.75 -13.94
C ASP A 385 24.47 9.72 -14.25
N VAL A 386 24.61 9.36 -15.54
CA VAL A 386 25.59 8.35 -16.01
C VAL A 386 27.03 8.79 -15.70
N SER A 387 27.26 10.08 -15.50
CA SER A 387 28.60 10.61 -15.30
C SER A 387 29.14 10.41 -13.88
N ASP A 388 28.28 10.13 -12.88
CA ASP A 388 28.64 9.95 -11.48
C ASP A 388 28.25 8.54 -10.98
N ASP A 389 29.26 7.72 -10.65
CA ASP A 389 29.10 6.32 -10.21
C ASP A 389 28.47 6.16 -8.80
N ILE A 390 28.44 7.23 -8.00
CA ILE A 390 27.82 7.24 -6.66
C ILE A 390 26.68 8.23 -6.68
N GLN A 391 25.48 7.73 -6.40
CA GLN A 391 24.27 8.53 -6.42
C GLN A 391 23.81 8.83 -5.00
N ASN A 392 23.65 10.11 -4.75
CA ASN A 392 22.95 10.66 -3.61
C ASN A 392 21.85 11.59 -4.11
N LEU A 393 20.86 11.83 -3.26
CA LEU A 393 19.77 12.75 -3.56
C LEU A 393 19.61 13.74 -2.41
N ASP A 394 19.46 15.01 -2.76
CA ASP A 394 19.03 16.04 -1.83
C ASP A 394 17.51 16.10 -1.80
N ILE A 395 16.96 16.03 -0.58
CA ILE A 395 15.53 15.95 -0.32
C ILE A 395 15.20 17.00 0.72
N LYS A 396 14.16 17.78 0.45
CA LYS A 396 13.62 18.74 1.42
C LYS A 396 12.32 18.21 2.00
N ILE A 397 12.23 18.21 3.32
CA ILE A 397 11.09 17.72 4.07
C ILE A 397 10.62 18.77 5.08
N MET A 398 9.32 18.74 5.38
CA MET A 398 8.69 19.67 6.32
C MET A 398 7.79 18.90 7.29
N GLU A 399 7.75 19.32 8.55
CA GLU A 399 6.83 18.75 9.55
C GLU A 399 5.37 18.92 9.10
N ALA A 400 4.57 17.85 9.11
CA ALA A 400 3.15 17.93 8.75
C ALA A 400 2.34 18.36 9.99
N HIS A 401 1.63 19.49 9.89
CA HIS A 401 0.76 20.04 10.94
C HIS A 401 -0.71 19.76 10.68
#